data_AF-A0A8J5GS70-F1
#
_entry.id   AF-A0A8J5GS70-F1
#
_cell.length_a   1.000
_cell.length_b   1.000
_cell.length_c   1.000
_cell.angle_alpha   90.00
_cell.angle_beta   90.00
_cell.angle_gamma   90.00
#
_symmetry.space_group_name_H-M   'P 1'
#
loop_
_entity.id
_entity.type
_entity.pdbx_description
1 polymer ?
#
loop_
_entity_poly.entity_id
_entity_poly.type
_entity_poly.pdbx_seq_one_letter_code
_entity_poly.pdbx_strand_id
1 'polypeptide(L)'
;MDFGTVGRSCLVRDNHFLVEIVDNTLFHYDVSIVPESVSRATNRKIISELVKAHKDKALGRRMPAYDGRKNLYTAGTFPFESKEFTVSLPENDGRKAKDFRVIIKLAGNTSIHNLKEVFSWSTD
;
A
#
# COMPACT_ATOMS: atom_id res chain seq x y z
N MET A 1 32.94 3.97 -12.21
CA MET A 1 33.29 3.98 -10.77
C MET A 1 34.42 2.99 -10.57
N ASP A 2 35.30 3.16 -9.57
CA ASP A 2 36.35 2.16 -9.29
C ASP A 2 35.86 1.19 -8.21
N PHE A 3 35.91 -0.11 -8.53
CA PHE A 3 35.65 -1.20 -7.58
C PHE A 3 36.96 -1.72 -7.00
N GLY A 4 36.91 -2.30 -5.79
CA GLY A 4 38.10 -2.90 -5.16
C GLY A 4 38.61 -4.10 -5.94
N THR A 5 39.92 -4.12 -6.25
CA THR A 5 40.57 -5.15 -7.10
C THR A 5 41.49 -6.10 -6.34
N VAL A 6 41.76 -5.83 -5.06
CA VAL A 6 42.67 -6.62 -4.23
C VAL A 6 41.91 -7.76 -3.54
N GLY A 7 42.46 -8.98 -3.61
CA GLY A 7 41.94 -10.15 -2.91
C GLY A 7 41.66 -11.33 -3.85
N ARG A 8 41.38 -12.49 -3.26
CA ARG A 8 40.98 -13.68 -4.01
C ARG A 8 39.46 -13.70 -4.19
N SER A 9 38.99 -13.82 -5.42
CA SER A 9 37.55 -13.99 -5.68
C SER A 9 37.01 -15.23 -4.97
N CYS A 10 35.86 -15.07 -4.31
CA CYS A 10 35.16 -16.12 -3.58
C CYS A 10 33.67 -16.03 -3.89
N LEU A 11 33.03 -17.17 -4.11
CA LEU A 11 31.61 -17.23 -4.38
C LEU A 11 30.83 -17.05 -3.07
N VAL A 12 29.97 -16.04 -3.04
CA VAL A 12 29.09 -15.76 -1.90
C VAL A 12 27.63 -15.97 -2.27
N ARG A 13 26.82 -16.24 -1.26
CA ARG A 13 25.36 -16.13 -1.32
C ARG A 13 24.95 -15.14 -0.26
N ASP A 14 24.01 -14.27 -0.59
CA ASP A 14 23.37 -13.38 0.35
C ASP A 14 21.87 -13.71 0.43
N ASN A 15 21.18 -12.95 1.26
CA ASN A 15 19.73 -13.05 1.40
C ASN A 15 19.03 -11.98 0.54
N HIS A 16 19.60 -11.61 -0.60
CA HIS A 16 19.00 -10.67 -1.54
C HIS A 16 18.33 -11.44 -2.68
N PHE A 17 17.02 -11.23 -2.80
CA PHE A 17 16.22 -11.84 -3.85
C PHE A 17 15.90 -10.79 -4.90
N LEU A 18 16.10 -11.15 -6.17
CA LEU A 18 15.72 -10.30 -7.29
C LEU A 18 14.19 -10.14 -7.31
N VAL A 19 13.73 -8.89 -7.34
CA VAL A 19 12.31 -8.55 -7.41
C VAL A 19 12.03 -7.90 -8.77
N GLU A 20 11.07 -8.46 -9.50
CA GLU A 20 10.58 -7.88 -10.74
C GLU A 20 9.23 -7.18 -10.50
N ILE A 21 9.12 -5.94 -11.00
CA ILE A 21 7.91 -5.14 -10.89
C ILE A 21 7.20 -5.15 -12.25
N VAL A 22 6.04 -5.79 -12.27
CA VAL A 22 5.22 -6.03 -13.47
C VAL A 22 4.40 -4.80 -13.87
N ASP A 23 3.82 -4.09 -12.90
CA ASP A 23 3.04 -2.86 -13.13
C ASP A 23 3.88 -1.62 -12.82
N ASN A 24 4.09 -0.76 -13.82
CA ASN A 24 4.97 0.40 -13.67
C ASN A 24 4.27 1.65 -13.12
N THR A 25 2.99 1.60 -12.74
CA THR A 25 2.30 2.76 -12.17
C THR A 25 1.59 2.40 -10.88
N LEU A 26 2.03 3.04 -9.80
CA LEU A 26 1.41 2.95 -8.49
C LEU A 26 0.53 4.17 -8.25
N PHE A 27 -0.70 3.95 -7.82
CA PHE A 27 -1.61 5.03 -7.46
C PHE A 27 -1.63 5.18 -5.94
N HIS A 28 -1.43 6.41 -5.46
CA HIS A 28 -1.38 6.75 -4.05
C HIS A 28 -2.65 7.49 -3.65
N TYR A 29 -3.25 7.03 -2.57
CA TYR A 29 -4.43 7.61 -1.95
C TYR A 29 -4.14 7.98 -0.49
N ASP A 30 -4.64 9.14 -0.08
CA ASP A 30 -4.74 9.54 1.32
C ASP A 30 -6.00 8.93 1.95
N VAL A 31 -5.83 8.34 3.13
CA VAL A 31 -6.87 7.72 3.94
C VAL A 31 -7.07 8.52 5.21
N SER A 32 -8.32 8.87 5.49
CA SER A 32 -8.73 9.47 6.77
C SER A 32 -9.80 8.61 7.42
N ILE A 33 -9.66 8.32 8.71
CA ILE A 33 -10.60 7.49 9.50
C ILE A 33 -11.17 8.35 10.62
N VAL A 34 -12.51 8.35 10.75
CA VAL A 34 -13.24 9.08 11.79
C VAL A 34 -14.16 8.11 12.55
N PRO A 35 -14.09 8.04 13.88
CA PRO A 35 -13.13 8.73 14.75
C PRO A 35 -11.70 8.26 14.52
N GLU A 36 -10.73 9.16 14.70
CA GLU A 36 -9.32 8.84 14.53
C GLU A 36 -8.88 7.76 15.54
N SER A 37 -8.07 6.81 15.08
CA SER A 37 -7.55 5.72 15.90
C SER A 37 -6.02 5.73 15.83
N VAL A 38 -5.39 5.76 17.01
CA VAL A 38 -3.94 5.67 17.16
C VAL A 38 -3.40 4.27 16.84
N SER A 39 -4.27 3.25 16.85
CA SER A 39 -3.88 1.86 16.65
C SER A 39 -3.81 1.51 15.17
N ARG A 40 -2.59 1.39 14.64
CA ARG A 40 -2.36 0.91 13.26
C ARG A 40 -3.03 -0.46 13.00
N ALA A 41 -3.05 -1.34 14.00
CA ALA A 41 -3.69 -2.65 13.88
C ALA A 41 -5.21 -2.51 13.67
N THR A 42 -5.86 -1.61 14.42
CA THR A 42 -7.28 -1.30 14.26
C THR A 42 -7.53 -0.68 12.88
N ASN A 43 -6.71 0.28 12.47
CA ASN A 43 -6.84 0.93 11.16
C ASN A 43 -6.74 -0.09 10.02
N ARG A 44 -5.80 -1.04 10.09
CA ARG A 44 -5.70 -2.12 9.11
C ARG A 44 -6.94 -3.03 9.11
N LYS A 45 -7.53 -3.33 10.28
CA LYS A 45 -8.80 -4.07 10.35
C LYS A 45 -9.94 -3.32 9.68
N ILE A 46 -10.08 -2.01 9.95
CA ILE A 46 -11.09 -1.15 9.31
C ILE A 46 -10.95 -1.20 7.78
N ILE A 47 -9.74 -0.97 7.25
CA ILE A 47 -9.51 -1.01 5.80
C ILE A 47 -9.70 -2.42 5.22
N SER A 48 -9.36 -3.48 5.96
CA SER A 48 -9.58 -4.85 5.52
C SER A 48 -11.07 -5.16 5.36
N GLU A 49 -11.90 -4.75 6.33
CA GLU A 49 -13.36 -4.92 6.24
C GLU A 49 -13.96 -4.04 5.13
N LEU A 50 -13.48 -2.80 4.95
CA LEU A 50 -13.86 -1.95 3.81
C LEU A 50 -13.58 -2.65 2.48
N VAL A 51 -12.36 -3.16 2.30
CA VAL A 51 -11.98 -3.86 1.07
C VAL A 51 -12.86 -5.09 0.87
N LYS A 52 -13.07 -5.90 1.91
CA LYS A 52 -13.95 -7.08 1.84
C LYS A 52 -15.38 -6.73 1.43
N ALA A 53 -15.96 -5.65 1.96
CA ALA A 53 -17.33 -5.24 1.67
C ALA A 53 -17.50 -4.58 0.29
N HIS A 54 -16.47 -3.88 -0.20
CA HIS A 54 -16.57 -2.99 -1.37
C HIS A 54 -15.66 -3.36 -2.55
N LYS A 55 -14.88 -4.44 -2.48
CA LYS A 55 -13.94 -4.89 -3.55
C LYS A 55 -14.60 -4.92 -4.92
N ASP A 56 -15.71 -5.65 -5.07
CA ASP A 56 -16.41 -5.82 -6.34
C ASP A 56 -17.35 -4.67 -6.71
N LYS A 57 -17.67 -3.79 -5.75
CA LYS A 57 -18.70 -2.76 -5.91
C LYS A 57 -18.13 -1.37 -6.20
N ALA A 58 -17.13 -0.97 -5.44
CA ALA A 58 -16.59 0.39 -5.48
C ALA A 58 -15.09 0.45 -5.69
N LEU A 59 -14.33 -0.60 -5.35
CA LEU A 59 -12.88 -0.60 -5.47
C LEU A 59 -12.37 -1.17 -6.80
N GLY A 60 -13.26 -1.44 -7.77
CA GLY A 60 -12.86 -1.92 -9.10
C GLY A 60 -12.07 -3.23 -9.07
N ARG A 61 -12.36 -4.12 -8.11
CA ARG A 61 -11.64 -5.38 -7.84
C ARG A 61 -10.17 -5.23 -7.47
N ARG A 62 -9.70 -4.02 -7.20
CA ARG A 62 -8.31 -3.76 -6.79
C ARG A 62 -8.07 -4.25 -5.36
N MET A 63 -6.85 -4.72 -5.12
CA MET A 63 -6.34 -5.11 -3.81
C MET A 63 -5.35 -4.05 -3.33
N PRO A 64 -5.76 -3.11 -2.45
CA PRO A 64 -4.87 -2.06 -2.01
C PRO A 64 -3.90 -2.52 -0.92
N ALA A 65 -2.71 -1.93 -0.91
CA ALA A 65 -1.76 -2.03 0.19
C ALA A 65 -1.88 -0.79 1.10
N TYR A 66 -2.09 -1.00 2.39
CA TYR A 66 -2.30 0.07 3.37
C TYR A 66 -1.24 0.04 4.48
N ASP A 67 -0.63 1.20 4.78
CA ASP A 67 0.42 1.32 5.80
C ASP A 67 -0.09 1.32 7.26
N GLY A 68 -1.42 1.42 7.45
CA GLY A 68 -2.05 1.53 8.77
C GLY A 68 -2.22 2.97 9.29
N ARG A 69 -1.90 3.98 8.46
CA ARG A 69 -1.99 5.40 8.80
C ARG A 69 -2.77 6.20 7.76
N LYS A 70 -2.08 6.71 6.73
CA LYS A 70 -2.69 7.59 5.74
C LYS A 70 -2.46 7.11 4.31
N ASN A 71 -1.47 6.24 4.08
CA ASN A 71 -1.05 5.93 2.72
C ASN A 71 -1.64 4.59 2.28
N LEU A 72 -2.40 4.64 1.18
CA LEU A 72 -2.99 3.49 0.52
C LEU A 72 -2.51 3.45 -0.93
N TYR A 73 -2.08 2.29 -1.40
CA TYR A 73 -1.52 2.12 -2.74
C TYR A 73 -2.24 1.03 -3.52
N THR A 74 -2.43 1.25 -4.82
CA THR A 74 -3.04 0.26 -5.72
C THR A 74 -2.28 0.15 -7.04
N ALA A 75 -2.24 -1.06 -7.58
CA ALA A 75 -1.98 -1.28 -9.00
C ALA A 75 -3.25 -0.87 -9.76
N GLY A 76 -3.22 0.28 -10.43
CA GLY A 76 -4.36 0.92 -11.11
C GLY A 76 -5.29 1.78 -10.23
N THR A 77 -6.09 2.63 -10.86
CA THR A 77 -7.00 3.56 -10.17
C THR A 77 -8.27 2.86 -9.65
N PHE A 78 -8.81 3.38 -8.56
CA PHE A 78 -10.22 3.21 -8.22
C PHE A 78 -11.11 3.99 -9.19
N PRO A 79 -12.39 3.60 -9.38
CA PRO A 79 -13.37 4.32 -10.19
C PRO A 79 -13.90 5.58 -9.48
N PHE A 80 -13.05 6.29 -8.74
CA PHE A 80 -13.34 7.55 -8.06
C PHE A 80 -12.03 8.27 -7.69
N GLU A 81 -12.09 9.61 -7.63
CA GLU A 81 -11.01 10.43 -7.08
C GLU A 81 -11.12 10.57 -5.56
N SER A 82 -12.33 10.70 -5.02
CA SER A 82 -12.59 10.77 -3.58
C SER A 82 -13.89 10.05 -3.26
N LYS A 83 -13.89 9.24 -2.20
CA LYS A 83 -15.10 8.56 -1.74
C LYS A 83 -15.08 8.32 -0.23
N GLU A 84 -16.26 8.47 0.35
CA GLU A 84 -16.53 8.18 1.75
C GLU A 84 -17.25 6.82 1.89
N PHE A 85 -16.85 6.06 2.91
CA PHE A 85 -17.40 4.76 3.26
C PHE A 85 -17.74 4.72 4.74
N THR A 86 -18.78 3.97 5.08
CA THR A 86 -19.10 3.61 6.47
C THR A 86 -18.72 2.16 6.69
N VAL A 87 -17.92 1.89 7.71
CA VAL A 87 -17.40 0.57 8.06
C VAL A 87 -17.72 0.27 9.51
N SER A 88 -18.44 -0.80 9.76
CA SER A 88 -18.75 -1.27 11.12
C SER A 88 -17.77 -2.38 11.51
N LEU A 89 -17.03 -2.21 12.61
CA LEU A 89 -16.24 -3.28 13.20
C LEU A 89 -17.00 -3.92 14.36
N PRO A 90 -17.17 -5.25 14.37
CA PRO A 90 -17.70 -5.95 15.53
C PRO A 90 -16.70 -5.90 16.69
N GLU A 91 -17.15 -5.58 17.90
CA GLU A 91 -16.35 -5.77 19.11
C GLU A 91 -16.65 -7.17 19.69
N ASN A 92 -15.59 -7.92 20.03
CA ASN A 92 -15.71 -9.31 20.49
C ASN A 92 -16.31 -9.46 21.90
N ASP A 93 -16.45 -8.37 22.67
CA ASP A 93 -16.81 -8.41 24.10
C ASP A 93 -18.29 -8.07 24.38
N GLY A 94 -19.21 -8.37 23.45
CA GLY A 94 -20.65 -8.11 23.62
C GLY A 94 -21.03 -6.62 23.58
N ARG A 95 -20.08 -5.75 23.21
CA ARG A 95 -20.30 -4.32 22.96
C ARG A 95 -20.85 -4.11 21.54
N LYS A 96 -21.61 -3.03 21.37
CA LYS A 96 -22.18 -2.67 20.06
C LYS A 96 -21.06 -2.47 19.04
N ALA A 97 -21.30 -2.89 17.80
CA ALA A 97 -20.39 -2.63 16.69
C ALA A 97 -20.06 -1.15 16.61
N LYS A 98 -18.78 -0.85 16.34
CA LYS A 98 -18.30 0.52 16.23
C LYS A 98 -18.23 0.92 14.77
N ASP A 99 -18.92 2.00 14.44
CA ASP A 99 -18.94 2.57 13.11
C ASP A 99 -17.79 3.54 12.91
N PHE A 100 -17.15 3.42 11.75
CA PHE A 100 -16.08 4.28 11.30
C PHE A 100 -16.43 4.83 9.93
N ARG A 101 -16.18 6.13 9.77
CA ARG A 101 -16.18 6.78 8.47
C ARG A 101 -14.77 6.76 7.90
N VAL A 102 -14.62 6.24 6.69
CA VAL A 102 -13.35 6.18 5.98
C VAL A 102 -13.46 7.01 4.71
N ILE A 103 -12.57 7.99 4.56
CA ILE A 103 -12.46 8.81 3.36
C ILE A 103 -11.18 8.40 2.65
N ILE A 104 -11.29 8.06 1.37
CA ILE A 104 -10.17 7.71 0.49
C ILE A 104 -10.13 8.75 -0.63
N LYS A 105 -9.00 9.45 -0.77
CA LYS A 105 -8.80 10.50 -1.78
C LYS A 105 -7.52 10.26 -2.57
N LEU A 106 -7.56 10.38 -3.89
CA LEU A 106 -6.41 10.29 -4.76
C LEU A 106 -5.43 11.43 -4.44
N ALA A 107 -4.21 11.05 -4.06
CA ALA A 107 -3.13 11.98 -3.73
C ALA A 107 -2.15 12.15 -4.90
N GLY A 108 -1.98 11.10 -5.71
CA GLY A 108 -1.16 11.16 -6.91
C GLY A 108 -0.94 9.79 -7.54
N ASN A 109 -0.14 9.75 -8.58
CA ASN A 109 0.41 8.53 -9.15
C ASN A 109 1.93 8.67 -9.27
N THR A 110 2.63 7.56 -9.05
CA THR A 110 4.07 7.49 -9.19
C THR A 110 4.40 6.40 -10.20
N SER A 111 5.13 6.78 -11.24
CA SER A 111 5.74 5.82 -12.15
C SER A 111 6.90 5.12 -11.46
N ILE A 112 6.83 3.80 -11.35
CA ILE A 112 7.93 2.97 -10.83
C ILE A 112 9.09 2.90 -11.84
N HIS A 113 8.90 3.33 -13.10
CA HIS A 113 9.99 3.48 -14.05
C HIS A 113 11.12 4.36 -13.52
N ASN A 114 10.79 5.42 -12.77
CA ASN A 114 11.80 6.32 -12.18
C ASN A 114 12.72 5.60 -11.18
N LEU A 115 12.24 4.55 -10.51
CA LEU A 115 13.07 3.72 -9.63
C LEU A 115 14.02 2.84 -10.43
N LYS A 116 13.56 2.23 -11.55
CA LYS A 116 14.42 1.40 -12.41
C LYS A 116 15.59 2.21 -12.98
N GLU A 117 15.36 3.46 -13.37
CA GLU A 117 16.44 4.35 -13.80
C GLU A 117 17.47 4.58 -12.70
N VAL A 118 17.05 4.91 -11.48
CA VAL A 118 17.96 5.10 -10.32
C VAL A 118 18.78 3.84 -10.02
N PHE A 119 18.20 2.64 -10.15
CA PHE A 119 18.94 1.40 -9.95
C PHE A 119 19.87 1.04 -11.11
N SER A 120 19.55 1.46 -12.34
CA SER A 120 20.42 1.22 -13.50
C SER A 120 21.76 1.97 -13.43
N TRP A 121 21.79 3.15 -12.79
CA TRP A 121 23.03 3.91 -12.54
C TRP A 121 23.99 3.26 -11.53
N SER A 122 23.56 2.21 -10.84
CA SER A 122 24.38 1.53 -9.82
C SER A 122 25.02 0.23 -10.34
N THR A 123 24.91 -0.08 -11.63
CA THR A 123 25.41 -1.34 -12.23
C THR A 123 26.49 -1.13 -13.31
N ASP A 124 27.05 0.07 -13.45
CA ASP A 124 28.19 0.37 -14.36
C ASP A 124 29.48 0.76 -13.61
#